data_AF-A0A0W0REU3-F1
#
_entry.id   AF-A0A0W0REU3-F1
#
_cell.length_a   1.000
_cell.length_b   1.000
_cell.length_c   1.000
_cell.angle_alpha   90.00
_cell.angle_beta   90.00
_cell.angle_gamma   90.00
#
_symmetry.space_group_name_H-M   'P 1'
#
loop_
_entity.id
_entity.type
_entity.pdbx_description
1 polymer ?
#
loop_
_entity_poly.entity_id
_entity_poly.type
_entity_poly.pdbx_seq_one_letter_code
_entity_poly.pdbx_strand_id
1 'polypeptide(L)' 'MRDVNTGLTTWEIDGESVPIFDMERTIIDAFRFLSKEIALKALQSGLREKHIDSRKLQKYAKKLRVDITPYLLAMTI' A
#
# COMPACT_ATOMS: atom_id res chain seq x y z
N MET A 1 2.44 -18.35 6.60
CA MET A 1 2.35 -18.29 5.13
C MET A 1 2.22 -16.83 4.70
N ARG A 2 2.86 -16.39 3.61
CA ARG A 2 2.73 -14.99 3.12
C ARG A 2 1.27 -14.71 2.74
N ASP A 3 0.74 -13.56 3.12
CA ASP A 3 -0.61 -13.13 2.73
C ASP A 3 -0.59 -12.69 1.27
N VAL A 4 -1.14 -13.52 0.37
CA VAL A 4 -1.23 -13.29 -1.08
C VAL A 4 -2.61 -12.80 -1.52
N ASN A 5 -3.57 -12.68 -0.60
CA ASN A 5 -4.97 -12.38 -0.94
C ASN A 5 -5.32 -10.92 -0.67
N THR A 6 -4.74 -10.31 0.36
CA THR A 6 -5.07 -8.92 0.72
C THR A 6 -4.52 -7.95 -0.31
N GLY A 7 -5.43 -7.18 -0.88
CA GLY A 7 -5.16 -6.18 -1.91
C GLY A 7 -4.88 -6.78 -3.28
N LEU A 8 -5.17 -8.07 -3.49
CA LEU A 8 -5.07 -8.68 -4.80
C LEU A 8 -6.14 -8.07 -5.72
N THR A 9 -5.70 -7.56 -6.86
CA THR A 9 -6.53 -7.04 -7.94
C THR A 9 -6.01 -7.61 -9.26
N THR A 10 -6.75 -7.39 -10.33
CA THR A 10 -6.37 -7.82 -11.67
C THR A 10 -6.22 -6.60 -12.56
N TRP A 11 -5.24 -6.65 -13.44
CA TRP A 11 -4.96 -5.61 -14.42
C TRP A 11 -4.74 -6.24 -15.79
N GLU A 12 -5.40 -5.69 -16.80
CA GLU A 12 -5.26 -6.14 -18.19
C GLU A 12 -4.03 -5.49 -18.83
N ILE A 13 -3.08 -6.32 -19.29
CA ILE A 13 -1.89 -5.91 -20.02
C ILE A 13 -1.89 -6.65 -21.35
N ASP A 14 -1.98 -5.92 -22.47
CA ASP A 14 -1.93 -6.49 -23.82
C ASP A 14 -2.91 -7.65 -24.06
N GLY A 15 -4.08 -7.60 -23.42
CA GLY A 15 -5.13 -8.62 -23.52
C GLY A 15 -4.95 -9.80 -22.56
N GLU A 16 -3.93 -9.76 -21.69
CA GLU A 16 -3.68 -10.74 -20.64
C GLU A 16 -4.05 -10.20 -19.27
N SER A 17 -4.74 -11.03 -18.49
CA SER A 17 -5.24 -10.71 -17.16
C SER A 17 -4.19 -11.03 -16.09
N VAL A 18 -3.51 -10.02 -15.56
CA VAL A 18 -2.39 -10.19 -14.62
C VAL A 18 -2.83 -9.86 -13.18
N PRO A 19 -2.65 -10.79 -12.22
CA PRO A 19 -2.90 -10.50 -10.81
C PRO A 19 -1.79 -9.61 -10.24
N ILE A 20 -2.15 -8.47 -9.69
CA ILE A 20 -1.24 -7.52 -9.04
C ILE A 20 -1.78 -7.12 -7.66
N PHE A 21 -0.94 -6.51 -6.83
CA PHE A 21 -1.42 -5.85 -5.63
C PHE A 21 -1.85 -4.42 -5.92
N ASP A 22 -2.93 -3.99 -5.28
CA ASP A 22 -3.35 -2.59 -5.30
C ASP A 22 -2.34 -1.66 -4.62
N MET A 23 -2.56 -0.36 -4.79
CA MET A 23 -1.65 0.67 -4.31
C MET A 23 -1.53 0.66 -2.79
N GLU A 24 -2.62 0.46 -2.05
CA GLU A 24 -2.57 0.40 -0.60
C GLU A 24 -1.71 -0.76 -0.12
N ARG A 25 -1.92 -1.95 -0.68
CA ARG A 25 -1.14 -3.14 -0.33
C ARG A 25 0.34 -2.95 -0.68
N THR A 26 0.63 -2.36 -1.83
CA THR A 26 2.00 -2.07 -2.27
C THR A 26 2.72 -1.14 -1.29
N ILE A 27 2.05 -0.08 -0.81
CA ILE A 27 2.61 0.82 0.21
C ILE A 27 2.86 0.07 1.53
N ILE A 28 1.91 -0.73 2.00
CA ILE A 28 2.10 -1.51 3.24
C ILE A 28 3.26 -2.50 3.11
N ASP A 29 3.40 -3.17 1.96
CA ASP A 29 4.51 -4.09 1.74
C ASP A 29 5.85 -3.35 1.63
N ALA A 30 5.90 -2.10 1.14
CA ALA A 30 7.10 -1.27 1.23
C ALA A 30 7.53 -1.03 2.69
N PHE A 31 6.58 -0.79 3.60
CA PHE A 31 6.88 -0.68 5.04
C PHE A 31 7.38 -2.00 5.67
N ARG A 32 7.02 -3.16 5.08
CA ARG A 32 7.39 -4.48 5.63
C ARG A 32 8.73 -5.00 5.12
N PHE A 33 9.04 -4.70 3.87
CA PHE A 33 10.10 -5.39 3.15
C PHE A 33 11.16 -4.47 2.57
N LEU A 34 10.92 -3.15 2.52
CA LEU A 34 11.85 -2.18 1.97
C LEU A 34 12.34 -1.22 3.07
N SER A 35 13.17 -0.25 2.68
CA SER A 35 13.63 0.78 3.61
C SER A 35 12.51 1.77 3.95
N LYS A 36 12.65 2.41 5.12
CA LYS A 36 11.74 3.45 5.58
C LYS A 36 11.60 4.60 4.59
N GLU A 37 12.69 4.99 3.95
CA GLU A 37 12.69 6.07 2.94
C GLU A 37 11.80 5.71 1.74
N ILE A 38 11.92 4.50 1.21
CA ILE A 38 11.10 4.04 0.09
C ILE A 38 9.62 3.95 0.48
N ALA A 39 9.33 3.43 1.66
CA ALA A 39 7.96 3.36 2.17
C ALA A 39 7.32 4.75 2.33
N LEU A 40 8.08 5.73 2.83
CA LEU A 40 7.62 7.11 2.97
C LEU A 40 7.39 7.79 1.61
N LYS A 41 8.29 7.59 0.64
CA LYS A 41 8.09 8.10 -0.73
C LYS A 41 6.85 7.51 -1.39
N ALA A 42 6.63 6.20 -1.25
CA ALA A 42 5.45 5.52 -1.77
C ALA A 42 4.15 6.05 -1.12
N LEU A 43 4.14 6.21 0.20
CA LEU A 43 3.00 6.79 0.93
C LEU A 43 2.71 8.23 0.46
N GLN A 44 3.76 9.05 0.32
CA GLN A 44 3.61 10.44 -0.11
C GLN A 44 3.10 10.56 -1.55
N SER A 45 3.59 9.74 -2.49
CA SER A 45 3.10 9.70 -3.87
C SER A 45 1.63 9.26 -3.91
N GLY A 46 1.27 8.18 -3.20
CA GLY A 46 -0.12 7.70 -3.14
C GLY A 46 -1.10 8.73 -2.57
N LEU A 47 -0.72 9.45 -1.52
CA LEU A 47 -1.53 10.54 -0.94
C LEU A 47 -1.68 11.73 -1.89
N ARG A 48 -0.58 12.16 -2.54
CA ARG A 48 -0.56 13.32 -3.42
C ARG A 48 -1.42 13.11 -4.67
N GLU A 49 -1.31 11.94 -5.27
CA GLU A 49 -2.03 11.58 -6.49
C GLU A 49 -3.48 11.18 -6.22
N LYS A 50 -3.90 11.12 -4.94
CA LYS A 50 -5.21 10.62 -4.48
C LYS A 50 -5.51 9.20 -5.01
N HIS A 51 -4.46 8.41 -5.22
CA HIS A 51 -4.53 7.05 -5.74
C HIS A 51 -4.81 6.01 -4.64
N ILE A 52 -4.98 6.44 -3.39
CA ILE A 52 -5.15 5.54 -2.24
C ILE A 52 -6.36 5.91 -1.38
N ASP A 53 -7.07 4.89 -0.92
CA ASP A 53 -8.09 4.98 0.13
C ASP A 53 -7.42 4.80 1.50
N SER A 54 -7.45 5.87 2.30
CA SER A 54 -6.86 5.88 3.64
C SER A 54 -7.47 4.84 4.59
N ARG A 55 -8.76 4.51 4.46
CA ARG A 55 -9.42 3.47 5.27
C ARG A 55 -8.93 2.09 4.87
N LYS A 56 -8.77 1.86 3.56
CA LYS A 56 -8.25 0.60 3.02
C LYS A 56 -6.80 0.38 3.42
N LEU A 57 -5.98 1.44 3.34
CA LEU A 57 -4.60 1.43 3.80
C LEU A 57 -4.49 1.09 5.30
N GLN A 58 -5.28 1.75 6.16
CA GLN A 58 -5.32 1.45 7.60
C GLN A 58 -5.79 0.00 7.88
N LYS A 59 -6.80 -0.48 7.14
CA LYS A 59 -7.28 -1.87 7.25
C LYS A 59 -6.16 -2.86 6.93
N TYR A 60 -5.38 -2.60 5.90
CA TYR A 60 -4.26 -3.46 5.48
C TYR A 60 -3.11 -3.40 6.47
N ALA A 61 -2.75 -2.21 6.95
CA ALA A 61 -1.75 -2.02 8.00
C ALA A 61 -2.10 -2.83 9.26
N LYS A 62 -3.35 -2.75 9.73
CA LYS A 62 -3.84 -3.52 10.87
C LYS A 62 -3.78 -5.03 10.63
N LYS A 63 -4.23 -5.50 9.46
CA LYS A 63 -4.19 -6.92 9.11
C LYS A 63 -2.76 -7.47 9.06
N LEU A 64 -1.84 -6.68 8.49
CA LEU A 64 -0.45 -7.07 8.27
C LEU A 64 0.49 -6.69 9.43
N ARG A 65 -0.07 -6.12 10.51
CA ARG A 65 0.63 -5.73 11.74
C ARG A 65 1.78 -4.74 11.50
N VAL A 66 1.51 -3.75 10.64
CA VAL A 66 2.43 -2.65 10.35
C VAL A 66 1.88 -1.39 10.98
N ASP A 67 2.67 -0.73 11.82
CA ASP A 67 2.28 0.57 12.37
C ASP A 67 2.68 1.69 11.41
N ILE A 68 1.68 2.25 10.73
CA ILE A 68 1.81 3.40 9.83
C ILE A 68 1.26 4.71 10.42
N THR A 69 0.69 4.64 11.62
CA THR A 69 0.05 5.76 12.32
C THR A 69 0.94 6.99 12.43
N PRO A 70 2.22 6.89 12.85
CA PRO A 70 3.08 8.08 12.97
C PRO A 70 3.34 8.78 11.62
N TYR A 71 3.29 8.05 10.50
CA TYR A 71 3.57 8.60 9.18
C TYR A 71 2.34 9.24 8.54
N LEU A 72 1.16 8.64 8.75
CA LEU A 72 -0.09 9.22 8.26
C LEU A 72 -0.32 10.61 8.84
N LEU A 73 -0.17 10.77 10.16
CA LEU A 73 -0.32 12.05 10.85
C LEU A 73 0.67 13.10 10.34
N ALA A 74 1.92 12.72 10.09
CA ALA A 74 2.94 13.63 9.61
C ALA A 74 2.72 14.11 8.15
N MET A 75 1.96 13.36 7.34
CA MET A 75 1.76 13.63 5.92
C MET A 75 0.37 14.15 5.56
N THR A 76 -0.54 14.29 6.53
CA THR A 76 -1.87 14.91 6.34
C THR A 76 -1.94 16.38 6.80
N ILE A 77 -0.81 16.97 7.19
CA ILE A 77 -0.67 18.38 7.56
C ILE A 77 -0.23 19.20 6.34
#